data_AF-A0A2W6E8K3-F1
#
_entry.id   AF-A0A2W6E8K3-F1
#
_cell.length_a   1.000
_cell.length_b   1.000
_cell.length_c   1.000
_cell.angle_alpha   90.00
_cell.angle_beta   90.00
_cell.angle_gamma   90.00
#
_symmetry.space_group_name_H-M   'P 1'
#
loop_
_entity.id
_entity.type
_entity.pdbx_description
1 polymer ?
#
loop_
_entity_poly.entity_id
_entity_poly.type
_entity_poly.pdbx_seq_one_letter_code
_entity_poly.pdbx_strand_id
1 'polypeptide(L)'
;MEVVPAWVVPSVVQVADLYLVAQYVAHDLSQGCFRAGGMVAAVRWVTGGGRSPVTKTPGQPVTAAVADAERRVAVEVLAAGADQEVPPRLWSEAGADVTLSWLLGCSDRTGRSGSPLALPLRNADGSVATVDQLYDGMKVAAPQRYRTIAEQTQLRHWAESAAWQSRHAASLIANAEQHIAAGYYG
;
A
#
# COMPACT_ATOMS: atom_id res chain seq x y z
N MET A 1 -8.64 -3.65 -13.05
CA MET A 1 -8.96 -2.53 -12.13
C MET A 1 -9.90 -1.61 -12.90
N GLU A 2 -11.09 -1.32 -12.40
CA GLU A 2 -12.12 -0.62 -13.20
C GLU A 2 -11.91 0.90 -13.17
N VAL A 3 -12.15 1.54 -12.02
CA VAL A 3 -12.02 3.00 -11.84
C VAL A 3 -11.61 3.31 -10.40
N VAL A 4 -10.60 4.16 -10.20
CA VAL A 4 -10.24 4.69 -8.87
C VAL A 4 -11.17 5.88 -8.55
N PRO A 5 -11.94 5.85 -7.44
CA PRO A 5 -12.82 6.95 -7.07
C PRO A 5 -12.07 8.27 -6.80
N ALA A 6 -12.68 9.41 -7.13
CA ALA A 6 -12.05 10.72 -7.00
C ALA A 6 -11.73 11.15 -5.55
N TRP A 7 -12.31 10.50 -4.56
CA TRP A 7 -12.01 10.76 -3.14
C TRP A 7 -10.73 10.07 -2.65
N VAL A 8 -10.22 9.09 -3.41
CA VAL A 8 -8.99 8.37 -3.07
C VAL A 8 -7.81 9.33 -3.13
N VAL A 9 -7.05 9.41 -2.05
CA VAL A 9 -5.94 10.36 -1.89
C VAL A 9 -4.68 9.95 -2.68
N PRO A 10 -4.23 8.69 -2.65
CA PRO A 10 -3.10 8.24 -3.46
C PRO A 10 -3.39 8.30 -4.97
N SER A 11 -2.33 8.41 -5.78
CA SER A 11 -2.48 8.41 -7.24
C SER A 11 -2.93 7.05 -7.77
N VAL A 12 -3.54 7.04 -8.96
CA VAL A 12 -3.95 5.80 -9.66
C VAL A 12 -2.78 4.82 -9.79
N VAL A 13 -1.57 5.32 -10.09
CA VAL A 13 -0.36 4.50 -10.20
C VAL A 13 0.00 3.86 -8.86
N GLN A 14 -0.06 4.61 -7.75
CA GLN A 14 0.22 4.07 -6.43
C GLN A 14 -0.80 3.01 -6.01
N VAL A 15 -2.09 3.21 -6.33
CA VAL A 15 -3.14 2.21 -6.06
C VAL A 15 -2.90 0.94 -6.88
N ALA A 16 -2.50 1.07 -8.15
CA ALA A 16 -2.14 -0.04 -9.01
C ALA A 16 -0.90 -0.81 -8.52
N ASP A 17 0.17 -0.09 -8.17
CA ASP A 17 1.38 -0.67 -7.61
C ASP A 17 1.07 -1.42 -6.30
N LEU A 18 0.27 -0.83 -5.40
CA LEU A 18 -0.12 -1.50 -4.15
C LEU A 18 -0.89 -2.79 -4.43
N TYR A 19 -1.84 -2.76 -5.36
CA TYR A 19 -2.62 -3.94 -5.72
C TYR A 19 -1.72 -5.09 -6.18
N LEU A 20 -0.78 -4.82 -7.10
CA LEU A 20 0.11 -5.84 -7.65
C LEU A 20 1.09 -6.37 -6.61
N VAL A 21 1.72 -5.50 -5.81
CA VAL A 21 2.61 -5.93 -4.72
C VAL A 21 1.84 -6.77 -3.70
N ALA A 22 0.67 -6.32 -3.25
CA ALA A 22 -0.14 -7.05 -2.28
C ALA A 22 -0.63 -8.39 -2.82
N GLN A 23 -1.01 -8.45 -4.11
CA GLN A 23 -1.43 -9.68 -4.77
C GLN A 23 -0.29 -10.70 -4.86
N TYR A 24 0.91 -10.25 -5.20
CA TYR A 24 2.10 -11.10 -5.19
C TYR A 24 2.41 -11.64 -3.79
N VAL A 25 2.49 -10.74 -2.80
CA VAL A 25 2.77 -11.09 -1.40
C VAL A 25 1.73 -12.06 -0.83
N ALA A 26 0.46 -11.93 -1.22
CA ALA A 26 -0.61 -12.81 -0.79
C ALA A 26 -0.48 -14.25 -1.33
N HIS A 27 0.21 -14.46 -2.45
CA HIS A 27 0.21 -15.73 -3.18
C HIS A 27 1.56 -16.45 -3.21
N ASP A 28 2.69 -15.72 -3.30
CA ASP A 28 4.03 -16.31 -3.45
C ASP A 28 4.63 -16.75 -2.09
N LEU A 29 4.23 -16.09 -1.01
CA LEU A 29 4.58 -16.52 0.34
C LEU A 29 3.62 -17.67 0.70
N SER A 30 4.07 -18.90 0.43
CA SER A 30 3.39 -20.20 0.42
C SER A 30 2.39 -20.54 1.53
N GLN A 31 2.11 -19.67 2.49
CA GLN A 31 0.90 -19.60 3.30
C GLN A 31 0.67 -18.16 3.79
N GLY A 32 -0.44 -17.54 3.39
CA GLY A 32 -1.21 -16.71 4.32
C GLY A 32 -0.54 -15.45 4.88
N CYS A 33 -0.05 -14.53 4.04
CA CYS A 33 -0.09 -13.14 4.48
C CYS A 33 -1.54 -12.64 4.40
N PHE A 34 -2.38 -13.09 5.34
CA PHE A 34 -3.80 -12.70 5.43
C PHE A 34 -3.97 -11.17 5.41
N ARG A 35 -2.97 -10.45 5.92
CA ARG A 35 -2.86 -9.00 5.79
C ARG A 35 -2.81 -8.51 4.35
N ALA A 36 -1.95 -9.09 3.51
CA ALA A 36 -1.93 -8.76 2.09
C ALA A 36 -3.25 -9.12 1.40
N GLY A 37 -3.89 -10.23 1.79
CA GLY A 37 -5.24 -10.57 1.34
C GLY A 37 -6.28 -9.49 1.66
N GLY A 38 -6.25 -8.94 2.88
CA GLY A 38 -7.08 -7.81 3.28
C GLY A 38 -6.82 -6.53 2.48
N MET A 39 -5.55 -6.25 2.15
CA MET A 39 -5.17 -5.12 1.30
C MET A 39 -5.73 -5.29 -0.12
N VAL A 40 -5.57 -6.47 -0.72
CA VAL A 40 -6.12 -6.80 -2.05
C VAL A 40 -7.63 -6.65 -2.06
N ALA A 41 -8.33 -7.18 -1.04
CA ALA A 41 -9.78 -7.08 -0.94
C ALA A 41 -10.25 -5.62 -0.84
N ALA A 42 -9.58 -4.78 -0.05
CA ALA A 42 -9.91 -3.37 0.08
C ALA A 42 -9.72 -2.60 -1.24
N VAL A 43 -8.60 -2.81 -1.94
CA VAL A 43 -8.36 -2.13 -3.23
C VAL A 43 -9.36 -2.59 -4.29
N ARG A 44 -9.63 -3.91 -4.40
CA ARG A 44 -10.64 -4.42 -5.34
C ARG A 44 -11.99 -3.77 -5.05
N TRP A 45 -12.45 -3.80 -3.80
CA TRP A 45 -13.75 -3.28 -3.44
C TRP A 45 -13.90 -1.79 -3.74
N VAL A 46 -12.93 -0.96 -3.37
CA VAL A 46 -12.96 0.49 -3.64
C VAL A 46 -12.95 0.78 -5.15
N THR A 47 -12.28 -0.05 -5.95
CA THR A 47 -12.17 0.12 -7.40
C THR A 47 -13.27 -0.57 -8.20
N GLY A 48 -14.39 -0.93 -7.56
CA GLY A 48 -15.58 -1.51 -8.19
C GLY A 48 -15.65 -3.04 -8.18
N GLY A 49 -14.56 -3.72 -7.79
CA GLY A 49 -14.47 -5.18 -7.80
C GLY A 49 -14.80 -5.84 -6.47
N GLY A 50 -15.78 -6.75 -6.45
CA GLY A 50 -16.01 -7.63 -5.30
C GLY A 50 -16.77 -6.98 -4.13
N ARG A 51 -16.63 -7.55 -2.94
CA ARG A 51 -17.38 -7.19 -1.73
C ARG A 51 -16.48 -6.46 -0.73
N SER A 52 -17.10 -5.74 0.21
CA SER A 52 -16.36 -5.05 1.26
C SER A 52 -15.46 -6.03 2.06
N PRO A 53 -14.25 -5.61 2.44
CA PRO A 53 -13.24 -6.51 2.97
C PRO A 53 -13.58 -7.11 4.34
N VAL A 54 -14.40 -6.44 5.16
CA VAL A 54 -14.78 -6.87 6.51
C VAL A 54 -16.23 -7.35 6.54
N THR A 55 -17.17 -6.46 6.20
CA THR A 55 -18.62 -6.71 6.32
C THR A 55 -19.19 -7.57 5.19
N LYS A 56 -18.42 -7.79 4.12
CA LYS A 56 -18.81 -8.57 2.92
C LYS A 56 -20.05 -8.03 2.18
N THR A 57 -20.35 -6.76 2.36
CA THR A 57 -21.47 -6.04 1.76
C THR A 57 -21.16 -5.70 0.29
N PRO A 58 -22.10 -5.91 -0.65
CA PRO A 58 -21.86 -5.65 -2.08
C PRO A 58 -22.06 -4.17 -2.49
N GLY A 59 -21.94 -3.21 -1.57
CA GLY A 59 -22.25 -1.81 -1.83
C GLY A 59 -21.30 -1.17 -2.84
N GLN A 60 -21.84 -0.81 -4.01
CA GLN A 60 -21.16 -0.06 -5.07
C GLN A 60 -22.10 1.06 -5.57
N PRO A 61 -21.57 2.23 -6.00
CA PRO A 61 -20.18 2.65 -5.89
C PRO A 61 -19.78 2.96 -4.43
N VAL A 62 -18.51 2.72 -4.09
CA VAL A 62 -17.98 3.04 -2.74
C VAL A 62 -17.72 4.53 -2.60
N THR A 63 -18.41 5.18 -1.66
CA THR A 63 -18.14 6.57 -1.26
C THR A 63 -17.10 6.61 -0.14
N ALA A 64 -16.45 7.76 0.08
CA ALA A 64 -15.50 7.94 1.18
C ALA A 64 -16.12 7.62 2.56
N ALA A 65 -17.39 7.99 2.76
CA ALA A 65 -18.11 7.71 4.00
C ALA A 65 -18.33 6.20 4.21
N VAL A 66 -18.63 5.45 3.13
CA VAL A 66 -18.79 4.00 3.19
C VAL A 66 -17.44 3.32 3.45
N ALA A 67 -16.37 3.78 2.80
CA ALA A 67 -15.01 3.29 3.05
C ALA A 67 -14.55 3.55 4.50
N ASP A 68 -14.83 4.73 5.05
CA ASP A 68 -14.49 5.05 6.44
C ASP A 68 -15.33 4.26 7.45
N ALA A 69 -16.61 4.01 7.18
CA ALA A 69 -17.44 3.14 8.01
C ALA A 69 -16.87 1.71 8.04
N GLU A 70 -16.51 1.15 6.89
CA GLU A 70 -15.88 -0.17 6.80
C GLU A 70 -14.54 -0.23 7.54
N ARG A 71 -13.72 0.82 7.43
CA ARG A 71 -12.47 0.97 8.18
C ARG A 71 -12.72 0.95 9.69
N ARG A 72 -13.72 1.69 10.18
CA ARG A 72 -14.09 1.69 11.61
C ARG A 72 -14.51 0.31 12.10
N VAL A 73 -15.25 -0.45 11.28
CA VAL A 73 -15.59 -1.85 11.61
C VAL A 73 -14.34 -2.72 11.71
N ALA A 74 -13.36 -2.56 10.81
CA ALA A 74 -12.08 -3.27 10.92
C ALA A 74 -11.37 -2.97 12.26
N VAL A 75 -11.35 -1.70 12.66
CA VAL A 75 -10.74 -1.24 13.92
C VAL A 75 -11.42 -1.88 15.13
N GLU A 76 -12.75 -1.92 15.15
CA GLU A 76 -13.55 -2.54 16.22
C GLU A 76 -13.28 -4.04 16.33
N VAL A 77 -13.27 -4.75 15.20
CA VAL A 77 -12.97 -6.19 15.16
C VAL A 77 -11.56 -6.47 15.69
N LEU A 78 -10.58 -5.65 15.34
CA LEU A 78 -9.21 -5.76 15.85
C LEU A 78 -9.12 -5.44 17.35
N ALA A 79 -9.85 -4.43 17.82
CA ALA A 79 -9.86 -4.06 19.24
C ALA A 79 -10.48 -5.17 20.11
N ALA A 80 -11.54 -5.82 19.63
CA ALA A 80 -12.17 -6.95 20.32
C ALA A 80 -11.25 -8.19 20.43
N GLY A 81 -10.26 -8.32 19.55
CA GLY A 81 -9.31 -9.44 19.53
C GLY A 81 -7.96 -9.15 20.21
N ALA A 82 -7.75 -7.97 20.80
CA ALA A 82 -6.43 -7.51 21.27
C ALA A 82 -5.82 -8.33 22.43
N ASP A 83 -6.65 -9.03 23.21
CA ASP A 83 -6.22 -9.88 24.33
C ASP A 83 -5.88 -11.32 23.92
N GLN A 84 -6.00 -11.65 22.63
CA GLN A 84 -5.66 -12.96 22.08
C GLN A 84 -4.49 -12.84 21.09
N GLU A 85 -3.63 -13.85 21.04
CA GLU A 85 -2.64 -13.98 19.96
C GLU A 85 -3.39 -13.89 18.63
N VAL A 86 -3.15 -12.82 17.87
CA VAL A 86 -4.05 -12.33 16.81
C VAL A 86 -4.27 -13.43 15.76
N PRO A 87 -5.47 -14.06 15.69
CA PRO A 87 -5.70 -15.18 14.79
C PRO A 87 -5.61 -14.74 13.32
N PRO A 88 -5.29 -15.66 12.39
CA PRO A 88 -5.02 -15.32 10.99
C PRO A 88 -6.14 -14.55 10.29
N ARG A 89 -7.40 -14.75 10.69
CA ARG A 89 -8.52 -13.95 10.20
C ARG A 89 -8.27 -12.45 10.44
N LEU A 90 -7.99 -12.05 11.69
CA LEU A 90 -7.79 -10.65 12.11
C LEU A 90 -6.66 -9.94 11.35
N TRP A 91 -5.71 -10.67 10.78
CA TRP A 91 -4.69 -10.08 9.91
C TRP A 91 -5.31 -9.52 8.62
N SER A 92 -6.36 -10.15 8.08
CA SER A 92 -7.12 -9.62 6.94
C SER A 92 -7.80 -8.30 7.30
N GLU A 93 -8.44 -8.20 8.47
CA GLU A 93 -9.03 -6.94 8.91
C GLU A 93 -7.95 -5.87 9.15
N ALA A 94 -6.77 -6.23 9.69
CA ALA A 94 -5.63 -5.31 9.78
C ALA A 94 -5.12 -4.84 8.42
N GLY A 95 -5.14 -5.71 7.40
CA GLY A 95 -4.83 -5.38 6.02
C GLY A 95 -5.83 -4.41 5.41
N ALA A 96 -7.12 -4.62 5.70
CA ALA A 96 -8.20 -3.74 5.26
C ALA A 96 -8.10 -2.35 5.93
N ASP A 97 -7.92 -2.30 7.26
CA ASP A 97 -7.80 -1.06 8.02
C ASP A 97 -6.66 -0.17 7.51
N VAL A 98 -5.45 -0.72 7.39
CA VAL A 98 -4.29 0.07 6.93
C VAL A 98 -4.48 0.57 5.51
N THR A 99 -5.09 -0.25 4.63
CA THR A 99 -5.32 0.12 3.23
C THR A 99 -6.38 1.19 3.11
N LEU A 100 -7.52 1.04 3.80
CA LEU A 100 -8.59 2.04 3.78
C LEU A 100 -8.13 3.35 4.43
N SER A 101 -7.34 3.30 5.52
CA SER A 101 -6.71 4.49 6.11
C SER A 101 -5.86 5.23 5.09
N TRP A 102 -4.99 4.53 4.37
CA TRP A 102 -4.13 5.11 3.35
C TRP A 102 -4.91 5.69 2.16
N LEU A 103 -5.92 4.98 1.65
CA LEU A 103 -6.78 5.46 0.56
C LEU A 103 -7.56 6.73 0.95
N LEU A 104 -7.96 6.84 2.22
CA LEU A 104 -8.64 8.01 2.78
C LEU A 104 -7.68 9.16 3.14
N GLY A 105 -6.36 8.94 3.09
CA GLY A 105 -5.37 9.91 3.55
C GLY A 105 -5.30 10.08 5.07
N CYS A 106 -5.83 9.12 5.83
CA CYS A 106 -5.74 9.08 7.29
C CYS A 106 -4.46 8.38 7.75
N SER A 107 -3.97 8.74 8.94
CA SER A 107 -2.95 7.93 9.61
C SER A 107 -3.57 6.61 10.09
N ASP A 108 -2.79 5.53 10.05
CA ASP A 108 -3.19 4.25 10.63
C ASP A 108 -3.20 4.30 12.17
N ARG A 109 -3.61 3.20 12.83
CA ARG A 109 -3.63 3.10 14.30
C ARG A 109 -2.28 3.30 14.97
N THR A 110 -1.17 3.17 14.23
CA THR A 110 0.19 3.39 14.74
C THR A 110 0.66 4.84 14.56
N GLY A 111 -0.22 5.72 14.07
CA GLY A 111 0.11 7.10 13.74
C GLY A 111 0.96 7.22 12.47
N ARG A 112 1.11 6.14 11.69
CA ARG A 112 1.86 6.19 10.43
C ARG A 112 0.95 6.73 9.35
N SER A 113 1.40 7.80 8.71
CA SER A 113 0.90 8.24 7.41
C SER A 113 1.84 7.70 6.34
N GLY A 114 1.38 6.75 5.53
CA GLY A 114 2.19 6.15 4.47
C GLY A 114 1.52 4.96 3.81
N SER A 115 2.07 4.53 2.69
CA SER A 115 1.57 3.35 1.97
C SER A 115 1.63 2.10 2.86
N PRO A 116 0.61 1.20 2.82
CA PRO A 116 0.58 -0.05 3.57
C PRO A 116 1.77 -0.97 3.30
N LEU A 117 2.32 -0.88 2.09
CA LEU A 117 3.51 -1.60 1.64
C LEU A 117 4.48 -0.62 0.98
N ALA A 118 5.76 -0.99 0.93
CA ALA A 118 6.74 -0.24 0.16
C ALA A 118 6.35 -0.28 -1.32
N LEU A 119 6.13 0.89 -1.92
CA LEU A 119 5.84 1.04 -3.35
C LEU A 119 7.07 1.61 -4.05
N PRO A 120 7.24 1.33 -5.35
CA PRO A 120 8.30 1.97 -6.11
C PRO A 120 8.14 3.49 -6.10
N LEU A 121 9.21 4.20 -5.74
CA LEU A 121 9.29 5.62 -6.02
C LEU A 121 9.55 5.79 -7.53
N ARG A 122 8.57 6.37 -8.23
CA ARG A 122 8.63 6.55 -9.68
C ARG A 122 8.88 8.01 -10.05
N ASN A 123 9.65 8.20 -11.11
CA ASN A 123 9.76 9.47 -11.82
C ASN A 123 8.46 9.76 -12.58
N ALA A 124 8.33 10.98 -13.10
CA ALA A 124 7.15 11.39 -13.88
C ALA A 124 6.94 10.56 -15.16
N ASP A 125 8.01 9.96 -15.69
CA ASP A 125 7.98 9.06 -16.85
C ASP A 125 7.62 7.60 -16.47
N GLY A 126 7.37 7.32 -15.19
CA GLY A 126 7.03 5.99 -14.67
C GLY A 126 8.23 5.10 -14.35
N SER A 127 9.46 5.51 -14.66
CA SER A 127 10.68 4.76 -14.31
C SER A 127 10.94 4.77 -12.79
N VAL A 128 11.57 3.72 -12.27
CA VAL A 128 11.97 3.67 -10.85
C VAL A 128 13.10 4.66 -10.59
N ALA A 129 12.93 5.52 -9.60
CA ALA A 129 13.92 6.54 -9.26
C ALA A 129 15.25 5.92 -8.81
N THR A 130 16.35 6.47 -9.31
CA THR A 130 17.71 6.07 -8.92
C THR A 130 18.13 6.72 -7.61
N VAL A 131 19.22 6.23 -7.01
CA VAL A 131 19.81 6.82 -5.80
C VAL A 131 20.11 8.31 -6.03
N ASP A 132 20.74 8.65 -7.16
CA ASP A 132 21.13 10.03 -7.47
C ASP A 132 19.89 10.92 -7.67
N GLN A 133 18.86 10.43 -8.36
CA GLN A 133 17.61 11.17 -8.54
C GLN A 133 16.89 11.45 -7.21
N LEU A 134 16.84 10.46 -6.31
CA LEU A 134 16.25 10.62 -4.97
C LEU A 134 17.05 11.58 -4.10
N TYR A 135 18.38 11.46 -4.14
CA TYR A 135 19.30 12.32 -3.40
C TYR A 135 19.20 13.78 -3.87
N ASP A 136 19.34 14.01 -5.17
CA ASP A 136 19.29 15.35 -5.77
C ASP A 136 17.90 15.97 -5.63
N GLY A 137 16.85 15.19 -5.84
CA GLY A 137 15.47 15.65 -5.66
C GLY A 137 15.19 16.15 -4.25
N MET A 138 15.61 15.41 -3.22
CA MET A 138 15.47 15.84 -1.82
C MET A 138 16.33 17.04 -1.47
N LYS A 139 17.53 17.11 -2.01
CA LYS A 139 18.43 18.26 -1.83
C LYS A 139 17.87 19.53 -2.45
N VAL A 140 17.18 19.43 -3.58
CA VAL A 140 16.47 20.54 -4.23
C VAL A 140 15.20 20.92 -3.47
N ALA A 141 14.43 19.95 -2.96
CA ALA A 141 13.18 20.20 -2.26
C ALA A 141 13.38 20.82 -0.86
N ALA A 142 14.45 20.45 -0.16
CA ALA A 142 14.75 20.93 1.18
C ALA A 142 16.23 21.30 1.36
N PRO A 143 16.76 22.29 0.62
CA PRO A 143 18.18 22.61 0.62
C PRO A 143 18.69 23.05 2.00
N GLN A 144 17.81 23.62 2.82
CA GLN A 144 18.15 24.08 4.17
C GLN A 144 18.39 22.95 5.17
N ARG A 145 17.90 21.73 4.88
CA ARG A 145 18.01 20.56 5.75
C ARG A 145 19.32 19.77 5.54
N TYR A 146 20.00 19.98 4.41
CA TYR A 146 21.13 19.16 3.98
C TYR A 146 22.37 20.01 3.70
N ARG A 147 22.70 20.91 4.62
CA ARG A 147 23.79 21.89 4.46
C ARG A 147 25.14 21.31 4.87
N THR A 148 25.16 20.40 5.83
CA THR A 148 26.39 19.80 6.36
C THR A 148 26.74 18.49 5.64
N ILE A 149 28.01 18.11 5.69
CA ILE A 149 28.48 16.81 5.16
C ILE A 149 27.76 15.65 5.87
N ALA A 150 27.55 15.74 7.19
CA ALA A 150 26.89 14.69 7.95
C ALA A 150 25.43 14.47 7.50
N GLU A 151 24.67 15.56 7.32
CA GLU A 151 23.29 15.50 6.80
C GLU A 151 23.24 14.96 5.37
N GLN A 152 24.22 15.32 4.53
CA GLN A 152 24.32 14.81 3.17
C GLN A 152 24.65 13.31 3.14
N THR A 153 25.53 12.82 4.01
CA THR A 153 25.81 11.38 4.16
C THR A 153 24.56 10.62 4.62
N GLN A 154 23.82 11.15 5.60
CA GLN A 154 22.54 10.56 6.03
C GLN A 154 21.52 10.53 4.90
N LEU A 155 21.40 11.60 4.12
CA LEU A 155 20.52 11.65 2.95
C LEU A 155 20.93 10.61 1.90
N ARG A 156 22.23 10.40 1.69
CA ARG A 156 22.74 9.39 0.75
C ARG A 156 22.35 7.98 1.19
N HIS A 157 22.54 7.64 2.46
CA HIS A 157 22.13 6.34 2.99
C HIS A 157 20.62 6.11 2.92
N TRP A 158 19.83 7.15 3.18
CA TRP A 158 18.39 7.10 2.96
C TRP A 158 18.06 6.82 1.48
N ALA A 159 18.68 7.55 0.54
CA ALA A 159 18.42 7.39 -0.89
C ALA A 159 18.82 5.99 -1.39
N GLU A 160 19.93 5.43 -0.89
CA GLU A 160 20.36 4.06 -1.18
C GLU A 160 19.32 3.04 -0.71
N SER A 161 18.85 3.18 0.52
CA SER A 161 17.84 2.31 1.12
C SER A 161 16.51 2.41 0.38
N ALA A 162 16.06 3.62 0.06
CA ALA A 162 14.82 3.88 -0.66
C ALA A 162 14.87 3.37 -2.11
N ALA A 163 15.99 3.54 -2.81
CA ALA A 163 16.16 3.01 -4.16
C ALA A 163 16.21 1.48 -4.16
N TRP A 164 16.84 0.85 -3.16
CA TRP A 164 16.82 -0.60 -3.00
C TRP A 164 15.39 -1.12 -2.78
N GLN A 165 14.64 -0.51 -1.86
CA GLN A 165 13.23 -0.87 -1.60
C GLN A 165 12.36 -0.68 -2.85
N SER A 166 12.57 0.42 -3.60
CA SER A 166 11.83 0.70 -4.81
C SER A 166 12.09 -0.31 -5.92
N ARG A 167 13.36 -0.72 -6.11
CA ARG A 167 13.71 -1.78 -7.06
C ARG A 167 13.11 -3.12 -6.66
N HIS A 168 13.17 -3.46 -5.38
CA HIS A 168 12.56 -4.69 -4.87
C HIS A 168 11.05 -4.70 -5.12
N ALA A 169 10.33 -3.63 -4.77
CA ALA A 169 8.91 -3.51 -5.03
C ALA A 169 8.57 -3.59 -6.54
N ALA A 170 9.39 -2.98 -7.40
CA ALA A 170 9.22 -3.07 -8.85
C ALA A 170 9.40 -4.50 -9.39
N SER A 171 10.33 -5.28 -8.82
CA SER A 171 10.46 -6.70 -9.15
C SER A 171 9.24 -7.52 -8.73
N LEU A 172 8.66 -7.23 -7.54
CA LEU A 172 7.42 -7.90 -7.11
C LEU A 172 6.26 -7.60 -8.08
N ILE A 173 6.15 -6.35 -8.55
CA ILE A 173 5.16 -5.95 -9.55
C ILE A 173 5.35 -6.72 -10.85
N ALA A 174 6.57 -6.76 -11.38
CA ALA A 174 6.86 -7.48 -12.62
C ALA A 174 6.54 -8.98 -12.50
N ASN A 175 6.84 -9.60 -11.36
CA ASN A 175 6.49 -11.00 -11.11
C ASN A 175 4.96 -11.19 -10.98
N ALA A 176 4.26 -10.25 -10.33
CA ALA A 176 2.80 -10.28 -10.24
C ALA A 176 2.18 -10.26 -11.64
N GLU A 177 2.64 -9.37 -12.52
CA GLU A 177 2.17 -9.26 -13.90
C GLU A 177 2.41 -10.55 -14.70
N GLN A 178 3.58 -11.19 -14.53
CA GLN A 178 3.87 -12.48 -15.16
C GLN A 178 2.91 -13.58 -14.69
N HIS A 179 2.63 -13.63 -13.39
CA HIS A 179 1.67 -14.58 -12.83
C HIS A 179 0.23 -14.32 -13.30
N ILE A 180 -0.18 -13.05 -13.45
CA ILE A 180 -1.48 -12.69 -14.06
C ILE A 180 -1.53 -13.20 -15.49
N ALA A 181 -0.49 -12.93 -16.29
CA ALA A 181 -0.41 -13.37 -17.68
C ALA A 181 -0.43 -14.90 -17.84
N ALA A 182 0.13 -15.62 -16.87
CA ALA A 182 0.10 -17.08 -16.81
C ALA A 182 -1.21 -17.65 -16.23
N GLY A 183 -2.15 -16.81 -15.79
CA GLY A 183 -3.46 -17.23 -15.28
C GLY A 183 -3.46 -17.70 -13.81
N TYR A 184 -2.41 -17.42 -13.04
CA TYR A 184 -2.34 -17.78 -11.61
C TYR A 184 -3.21 -16.89 -10.72
N TYR A 185 -3.63 -15.73 -11.22
CA TYR A 185 -4.49 -14.79 -10.50
C TYR A 185 -5.84 -14.64 -11.23
N GLY A 186 -6.90 -15.22 -10.66
CA GLY A 186 -8.30 -15.07 -11.11
C GLY A 186 -9.16 -14.25 -10.15
#